data_AF-A0AAW3A2R6-F1
#
_entry.id   AF-A0AAW3A2R6-F1
#
_cell.length_a   1.000
_cell.length_b   1.000
_cell.length_c   1.000
_cell.angle_alpha   90.00
_cell.angle_beta   90.00
_cell.angle_gamma   90.00
#
_symmetry.space_group_name_H-M   'P 1'
#
loop_
_entity.id
_entity.type
_entity.pdbx_description
1 polymer ?
#
loop_
_entity_poly.entity_id
_entity_poly.type
_entity_poly.pdbx_seq_one_letter_code
_entity_poly.pdbx_strand_id
1 'polypeptide(L)'
;MLAEEEIAPVRPPAKKAPWQSMPGAPTRPDFAQYGPKLAALAEQRRGLIEQIKTLQRSVQEDAVTQSRNAERNAFMEELSGIDAIRKVQRDRRAAQDAEIAKLRKRRAEISDELRAVQAEVGGFTTIHEIDQAIDYMMRKMESSGGGLGAERRNQQRLHKLEDAKTHLQRLQPLTEAIKQMTEQEVILQQEYHAICEQIGILNKEYEEKLQQKRAMDKEAQSDGANRADVYRQCNKLRTQVSEIMHAMDSLRVERDKVSSEWDAWNKEARKKYFAQLEQQREQRRKEYEERRNAHKIEAKRARASQRQNPYSTEIDACSTLILYLKQKMMMARQDAEDRQRREAAAHFDPSVMAPAGCVLLNAGKWANNVPRSKTASKQQKQPQKPKKEAPAPSNGNARFLQHPEEKIRLFQLINVEPELTLATIDDKIHHIEALMKKYEAHIQTGELVLSSGDDEEEEMDKISETSSKQAPEAAETTEEPATE
;
A
#
# COMPACT_ATOMS: atom_id res chain seq x y z
N MET A 1 36.62 24.64 6.06
CA MET A 1 35.60 24.53 7.12
C MET A 1 35.09 23.10 7.08
N LEU A 2 35.51 22.31 8.07
CA LEU A 2 35.11 20.91 8.23
C LEU A 2 33.70 20.91 8.79
N ALA A 3 32.72 20.48 7.99
CA ALA A 3 31.38 20.23 8.48
C ALA A 3 31.41 18.92 9.26
N GLU A 4 31.25 19.00 10.59
CA GLU A 4 30.99 17.86 11.43
C GLU A 4 29.65 17.25 11.00
N GLU A 5 29.74 16.07 10.40
CA GLU A 5 28.60 15.24 10.04
C GLU A 5 27.98 14.74 11.35
N GLU A 6 26.85 15.33 11.72
CA GLU A 6 26.06 14.96 12.89
C GLU A 6 25.49 13.54 12.66
N ILE A 7 26.21 12.52 13.15
CA ILE A 7 25.79 11.13 13.10
C ILE A 7 24.56 10.97 13.98
N ALA A 8 23.37 10.96 13.36
CA ALA A 8 22.12 10.70 14.04
C ALA A 8 22.19 9.36 14.80
N PRO A 9 21.70 9.29 16.05
CA PRO A 9 21.76 8.08 16.85
C PRO A 9 20.94 6.96 16.18
N VAL A 10 21.62 5.83 15.92
CA VAL A 10 21.00 4.61 15.38
C VAL A 10 19.86 4.19 16.30
N ARG A 11 18.61 4.36 15.84
CA ARG A 11 17.42 3.94 16.60
C ARG A 11 17.52 2.43 16.89
N PRO A 12 17.23 1.98 18.12
CA PRO A 12 17.18 0.56 18.43
C PRO A 12 16.16 -0.15 17.53
N PRO A 13 16.43 -1.38 17.08
CA PRO A 13 15.54 -2.11 16.19
C PRO A 13 14.16 -2.26 16.87
N ALA A 14 13.11 -1.86 16.16
CA ALA A 14 11.74 -1.96 16.64
C ALA A 14 11.45 -3.40 17.07
N LYS A 15 10.93 -3.59 18.29
CA LYS A 15 10.57 -4.91 18.81
C LYS A 15 9.57 -5.57 17.86
N LYS A 16 9.85 -6.80 17.44
CA LYS A 16 8.97 -7.59 16.56
C LYS A 16 7.61 -7.76 17.25
N ALA A 17 6.53 -7.70 16.47
CA ALA A 17 5.20 -7.95 17.02
C ALA A 17 5.10 -9.42 17.53
N PRO A 18 4.32 -9.70 18.58
CA PRO A 18 4.26 -11.04 19.18
C PRO A 18 3.88 -12.15 18.19
N TRP A 19 2.93 -11.88 17.28
CA TRP A 19 2.50 -12.85 16.26
C TRP A 19 3.55 -13.09 15.15
N GLN A 20 4.52 -12.19 14.99
CA GLN A 20 5.64 -12.37 14.06
C GLN A 20 6.78 -13.20 14.66
N SER A 21 6.71 -13.50 15.96
CA SER A 21 7.66 -14.34 16.69
C SER A 21 7.11 -15.74 16.99
N MET A 22 5.97 -16.10 16.40
CA MET A 22 5.37 -17.43 16.52
C MET A 22 6.28 -18.51 15.89
N PRO A 23 6.31 -19.74 16.43
CA PRO A 23 7.03 -20.85 15.83
C PRO A 23 6.61 -21.06 14.37
N GLY A 24 7.57 -21.13 13.45
CA GLY A 24 7.32 -21.29 12.00
C GLY A 24 7.06 -19.99 11.22
N ALA A 25 7.30 -18.82 11.80
CA ALA A 25 7.25 -17.55 11.07
C ALA A 25 8.34 -17.45 9.99
N PRO A 26 8.02 -17.08 8.74
CA PRO A 26 9.02 -16.79 7.71
C PRO A 26 9.84 -15.57 8.10
N THR A 27 11.07 -15.50 7.57
CA THR A 27 11.95 -14.34 7.76
C THR A 27 11.37 -13.14 7.03
N ARG A 28 11.35 -11.96 7.67
CA ARG A 28 10.92 -10.71 7.04
C ARG A 28 11.79 -10.43 5.81
N PRO A 29 11.20 -10.18 4.62
CA PRO A 29 11.96 -9.80 3.44
C PRO A 29 12.73 -8.49 3.66
N ASP A 30 13.96 -8.43 3.13
CA ASP A 30 14.79 -7.24 3.19
C ASP A 30 14.44 -6.27 2.05
N PHE A 31 13.44 -5.43 2.29
CA PHE A 31 13.01 -4.42 1.32
C PHE A 31 14.04 -3.31 1.10
N ALA A 32 15.03 -3.14 2.00
CA ALA A 32 16.03 -2.08 1.89
C ALA A 32 16.99 -2.31 0.70
N GLN A 33 17.12 -3.56 0.21
CA GLN A 33 17.99 -3.90 -0.91
C GLN A 33 17.45 -3.44 -2.28
N TYR A 34 16.14 -3.25 -2.41
CA TYR A 34 15.53 -2.86 -3.69
C TYR A 34 15.78 -1.39 -4.04
N GLY A 35 15.87 -0.51 -3.03
CA GLY A 35 16.14 0.92 -3.23
C GLY A 35 17.46 1.19 -3.96
N PRO A 36 18.60 0.69 -3.44
CA PRO A 36 19.91 0.83 -4.10
C PRO A 36 19.96 0.20 -5.50
N LYS A 37 19.34 -0.97 -5.71
CA LYS A 37 19.28 -1.62 -7.02
C LYS A 37 18.53 -0.78 -8.06
N LEU A 38 17.37 -0.23 -7.67
CA LEU A 38 16.60 0.66 -8.54
C LEU A 38 17.33 1.99 -8.79
N ALA A 39 18.02 2.52 -7.79
CA ALA A 39 18.83 3.74 -7.95
C ALA A 39 19.98 3.53 -8.94
N ALA A 40 20.71 2.42 -8.84
CA ALA A 40 21.79 2.08 -9.76
C ALA A 40 21.31 1.94 -11.21
N LEU A 41 20.19 1.24 -11.44
CA LEU A 41 19.57 1.15 -12.77
C LEU A 41 19.10 2.51 -13.30
N ALA A 42 18.56 3.36 -12.43
CA ALA A 42 18.14 4.70 -12.81
C ALA A 42 19.33 5.63 -13.17
N GLU A 43 20.48 5.45 -12.54
CA GLU A 43 21.72 6.14 -12.89
C GLU A 43 22.29 5.65 -14.23
N GLN A 44 22.35 4.32 -14.43
CA GLN A 44 22.76 3.75 -15.72
C GLN A 44 21.86 4.24 -16.87
N ARG A 45 20.54 4.26 -16.67
CA ARG A 45 19.59 4.82 -17.63
C ARG A 45 19.88 6.29 -17.94
N ARG A 46 20.14 7.11 -16.91
CA ARG A 46 20.48 8.53 -17.09
C ARG A 46 21.76 8.70 -17.91
N GLY A 47 22.81 7.94 -17.59
CA GLY A 47 24.08 7.97 -18.33
C GLY A 47 23.92 7.60 -19.81
N LEU A 48 23.15 6.55 -20.13
CA LEU A 48 22.89 6.17 -21.53
C LEU A 48 22.07 7.24 -22.28
N ILE A 49 21.12 7.89 -21.62
CA ILE A 49 20.36 8.99 -22.22
C ILE A 49 21.26 10.19 -22.52
N GLU A 50 22.22 10.51 -21.64
CA GLU A 50 23.21 11.55 -21.88
C GLU A 50 24.15 11.20 -23.04
N GLN A 51 24.57 9.94 -23.16
CA GLN A 51 25.33 9.46 -24.32
C GLN A 51 24.54 9.59 -25.63
N ILE A 52 23.24 9.28 -25.62
CA ILE A 52 22.37 9.51 -26.79
C ILE A 52 22.33 11.00 -27.14
N LYS A 53 22.14 11.88 -26.14
CA LYS A 53 22.08 13.33 -26.37
C LYS A 53 23.39 13.88 -26.93
N THR A 54 24.53 13.42 -26.45
CA THR A 54 25.85 13.85 -26.95
C THR A 54 26.09 13.38 -28.38
N LEU A 55 25.76 12.13 -28.72
CA LEU A 55 25.81 11.61 -30.09
C LEU A 55 24.84 12.33 -31.03
N GLN A 56 23.67 12.75 -30.55
CA GLN A 56 22.75 13.55 -31.35
C GLN A 56 23.28 14.96 -31.60
N ARG A 57 23.88 15.59 -30.57
CA ARG A 57 24.52 16.91 -30.70
C ARG A 57 25.71 16.87 -31.65
N SER A 58 26.54 15.84 -31.61
CA SER A 58 27.70 15.73 -32.51
C SER A 58 27.32 15.72 -33.98
N VAL A 59 26.13 15.22 -34.33
CA VAL A 59 25.59 15.27 -35.70
C VAL A 59 24.94 16.63 -36.00
N GLN A 60 24.32 17.27 -35.01
CA GLN A 60 23.58 18.52 -35.20
C GLN A 60 24.50 19.76 -35.21
N GLU A 61 25.56 19.74 -34.43
CA GLU A 61 26.55 20.81 -34.27
C GLU A 61 27.74 20.66 -35.21
N ASP A 62 27.76 19.60 -36.03
CA ASP A 62 28.74 19.43 -37.08
C ASP A 62 28.63 20.57 -38.11
N ALA A 63 29.69 21.38 -38.20
CA ALA A 63 29.75 22.56 -39.05
C ALA A 63 29.48 22.23 -40.52
N VAL A 64 29.92 21.05 -40.98
CA VAL A 64 29.68 20.57 -42.36
C VAL A 64 28.18 20.34 -42.58
N THR A 65 27.52 19.71 -41.61
CA THR A 65 26.08 19.44 -41.66
C THR A 65 25.26 20.74 -41.61
N GLN A 66 25.68 21.72 -40.81
CA GLN A 66 25.00 23.02 -40.74
C GLN A 66 25.16 23.84 -42.03
N SER A 67 26.38 23.93 -42.58
CA SER A 67 26.64 24.61 -43.86
C SER A 67 25.79 24.00 -44.96
N ARG A 68 25.80 22.67 -45.07
CA ARG A 68 25.03 21.95 -46.09
C ARG A 68 23.53 22.18 -45.96
N ASN A 69 22.99 22.17 -44.75
CA ASN A 69 21.56 22.44 -44.54
C ASN A 69 21.19 23.87 -44.93
N ALA A 70 22.06 24.85 -44.62
CA ALA A 70 21.86 26.24 -45.05
C ALA A 70 21.90 26.35 -46.58
N GLU A 71 22.87 25.73 -47.24
CA GLU A 71 22.99 25.71 -48.69
C GLU A 71 21.78 25.04 -49.35
N ARG A 72 21.32 23.90 -48.83
CA ARG A 72 20.12 23.21 -49.31
C ARG A 72 18.86 24.07 -49.18
N ASN A 73 18.74 24.81 -48.08
CA ASN A 73 17.63 25.76 -47.90
C ASN A 73 17.73 26.92 -48.89
N ALA A 74 18.92 27.47 -49.12
CA ALA A 74 19.15 28.49 -50.14
C ALA A 74 18.75 28.00 -51.54
N PHE A 75 19.13 26.78 -51.93
CA PHE A 75 18.68 26.20 -53.21
C PHE A 75 17.15 26.04 -53.29
N MET A 76 16.48 25.68 -52.18
CA MET A 76 15.02 25.58 -52.15
C MET A 76 14.36 26.95 -52.32
N GLU A 77 14.88 27.97 -51.64
CA GLU A 77 14.40 29.35 -51.76
C GLU A 77 14.60 29.87 -53.19
N GLU A 78 15.79 29.70 -53.76
CA GLU A 78 16.09 30.11 -55.14
C GLU A 78 15.16 29.42 -56.16
N LEU A 79 15.00 28.09 -56.08
CA LEU A 79 14.10 27.35 -56.97
C LEU A 79 12.64 27.82 -56.82
N SER A 80 12.20 28.08 -55.59
CA SER A 80 10.86 28.60 -55.34
C SER A 80 10.66 30.02 -55.89
N GLY A 81 11.70 30.86 -55.84
CA GLY A 81 11.71 32.20 -56.43
C GLY A 81 11.58 32.14 -57.95
N ILE A 82 12.35 31.27 -58.61
CA ILE A 82 12.25 31.06 -60.05
C ILE A 82 10.85 30.53 -60.41
N ASP A 83 10.30 29.60 -59.63
CA ASP A 83 8.93 29.09 -59.85
C ASP A 83 7.85 30.16 -59.74
N ALA A 84 7.96 31.05 -58.75
CA ALA A 84 7.05 32.17 -58.59
C ALA A 84 7.10 33.11 -59.82
N ILE A 85 8.31 33.44 -60.30
CA ILE A 85 8.49 34.28 -61.50
C ILE A 85 7.93 33.58 -62.73
N ARG A 86 8.20 32.27 -62.91
CA ARG A 86 7.66 31.48 -64.03
C ARG A 86 6.14 31.47 -64.03
N LYS A 87 5.50 31.37 -62.86
CA LYS A 87 4.05 31.43 -62.74
C LYS A 87 3.52 32.78 -63.23
N VAL A 88 4.08 33.88 -62.74
CA VAL A 88 3.70 35.25 -63.17
C VAL A 88 3.85 35.41 -64.68
N GLN A 89 4.94 34.92 -65.27
CA GLN A 89 5.16 35.01 -66.71
C GLN A 89 4.18 34.15 -67.53
N ARG A 90 3.82 32.95 -67.04
CA ARG A 90 2.79 32.12 -67.69
C ARG A 90 1.40 32.77 -67.64
N ASP A 91 1.06 33.42 -66.52
CA ASP A 91 -0.20 34.14 -66.37
C ASP A 91 -0.23 35.36 -67.31
N ARG A 92 0.88 36.10 -67.41
CA ARG A 92 1.03 37.21 -68.37
C ARG A 92 0.91 36.73 -69.81
N ARG A 93 1.52 35.60 -70.15
CA ARG A 93 1.40 34.98 -71.48
C ARG A 93 -0.05 34.62 -71.81
N ALA A 94 -0.76 34.01 -70.86
CA ALA A 94 -2.16 33.64 -71.05
C ALA A 94 -3.08 34.86 -71.23
N ALA A 95 -2.83 35.93 -70.47
CA ALA A 95 -3.54 37.20 -70.64
C ALA A 95 -3.28 37.80 -72.04
N GLN A 96 -2.02 37.78 -72.50
CA GLN A 96 -1.66 38.26 -73.82
C GLN A 96 -2.32 37.46 -74.95
N ASP A 97 -2.31 36.12 -74.85
CA ASP A 97 -3.00 35.25 -75.80
C ASP A 97 -4.51 35.53 -75.85
N ALA A 98 -5.13 35.81 -74.69
CA ALA A 98 -6.54 36.17 -74.62
C ALA A 98 -6.84 37.51 -75.31
N GLU A 99 -5.98 38.53 -75.15
CA GLU A 99 -6.12 39.81 -75.86
C GLU A 99 -5.93 39.67 -77.37
N ILE A 100 -4.94 38.89 -77.81
CA ILE A 100 -4.76 38.57 -79.24
C ILE A 100 -6.00 37.86 -79.79
N ALA A 101 -6.56 36.89 -79.07
CA ALA A 101 -7.77 36.19 -79.49
C ALA A 101 -8.99 37.13 -79.60
N LYS A 102 -9.16 38.07 -78.65
CA LYS A 102 -10.22 39.11 -78.70
C LYS A 102 -10.04 40.02 -79.92
N LEU A 103 -8.82 40.50 -80.18
CA LEU A 103 -8.53 41.33 -81.36
C LEU A 103 -8.81 40.58 -82.66
N ARG A 104 -8.39 39.32 -82.77
CA ARG A 104 -8.67 38.48 -83.94
C ARG A 104 -10.16 38.29 -84.18
N LYS A 105 -10.94 38.06 -83.12
CA LYS A 105 -12.39 37.95 -83.21
C LYS A 105 -13.02 39.25 -83.70
N ARG A 106 -12.62 40.39 -83.12
CA ARG A 106 -13.12 41.72 -83.52
C ARG A 106 -12.72 42.09 -84.95
N ARG A 107 -11.50 41.75 -85.37
CA ARG A 107 -11.06 41.91 -86.76
C ARG A 107 -11.91 41.07 -87.70
N ALA A 108 -12.23 39.82 -87.33
CA ALA A 108 -13.10 38.97 -88.14
C ALA A 108 -14.51 39.55 -88.27
N GLU A 109 -15.10 40.04 -87.17
CA GLU A 109 -16.40 40.74 -87.17
C GLU A 109 -16.39 41.95 -88.12
N ILE A 110 -15.39 42.82 -88.03
CA ILE A 110 -15.25 43.99 -88.93
C ILE A 110 -14.97 43.55 -90.37
N SER A 111 -14.25 42.45 -90.58
CA SER A 111 -13.99 41.92 -91.93
C SER A 111 -15.25 41.36 -92.58
N ASP A 112 -16.13 40.73 -91.80
CA ASP A 112 -17.42 40.24 -92.27
C ASP A 112 -18.37 41.41 -92.56
N GLU A 113 -18.38 42.45 -91.71
CA GLU A 113 -19.09 43.71 -91.98
C GLU A 113 -18.58 44.40 -93.25
N LEU A 114 -17.26 44.50 -93.42
CA LEU A 114 -16.64 45.05 -94.64
C LEU A 114 -17.09 44.27 -95.88
N ARG A 115 -17.10 42.93 -95.82
CA ARG A 115 -17.55 42.09 -96.93
C ARG A 115 -19.04 42.29 -97.24
N ALA A 116 -19.88 42.44 -96.22
CA ALA A 116 -21.30 42.73 -96.39
C ALA A 116 -21.53 44.09 -97.06
N VAL A 117 -20.90 45.16 -96.55
CA VAL A 117 -21.00 46.51 -97.13
C VAL A 117 -20.42 46.53 -98.55
N GLN A 118 -19.33 45.81 -98.81
CA GLN A 118 -18.72 45.74 -100.15
C GLN A 118 -19.64 45.04 -101.16
N ALA A 119 -20.43 44.05 -100.72
CA ALA A 119 -21.44 43.41 -101.55
C ALA A 119 -22.59 44.37 -101.91
N GLU A 120 -22.99 45.25 -100.98
CA GLU A 120 -24.05 46.26 -101.17
C GLU A 120 -23.64 47.39 -102.11
N VAL A 121 -22.36 47.75 -102.15
CA VAL A 121 -21.81 48.76 -103.07
C VAL A 121 -21.86 48.30 -104.55
N GLY A 122 -21.99 47.01 -104.82
CA GLY A 122 -22.26 46.52 -106.18
C GLY A 122 -21.12 46.71 -107.20
N GLY A 123 -19.88 46.85 -106.73
CA GLY A 123 -18.68 46.92 -107.58
C GLY A 123 -18.23 48.33 -107.98
N PHE A 124 -18.93 49.38 -107.56
CA PHE A 124 -18.45 50.75 -107.71
C PHE A 124 -17.23 51.01 -106.82
N THR A 125 -16.23 51.68 -107.36
CA THR A 125 -14.97 51.95 -106.66
C THR A 125 -14.84 53.38 -106.18
N THR A 126 -15.52 54.32 -106.86
CA THR A 126 -15.51 55.74 -106.50
C THR A 126 -16.91 56.32 -106.44
N ILE A 127 -17.10 57.34 -105.60
CA ILE A 127 -18.36 58.11 -105.53
C ILE A 127 -18.70 58.71 -106.91
N HIS A 128 -17.67 59.11 -107.67
CA HIS A 128 -17.83 59.70 -108.98
C HIS A 128 -18.48 58.74 -109.99
N GLU A 129 -18.12 57.45 -109.97
CA GLU A 129 -18.76 56.43 -110.82
C GLU A 129 -20.25 56.27 -110.49
N ILE A 130 -20.62 56.38 -109.21
CA ILE A 130 -22.00 56.30 -108.76
C ILE A 130 -22.78 57.54 -109.22
N ASP A 131 -22.20 58.74 -109.05
CA ASP A 131 -22.82 59.99 -109.49
C ASP A 131 -23.03 60.01 -111.02
N GLN A 132 -22.07 59.50 -111.80
CA GLN A 132 -22.23 59.32 -113.25
C GLN A 132 -23.35 58.32 -113.59
N ALA A 133 -23.47 57.23 -112.83
CA ALA A 133 -24.54 56.24 -113.03
C ALA A 133 -25.91 56.81 -112.67
N ILE A 134 -26.00 57.64 -111.62
CA ILE A 134 -27.21 58.38 -111.24
C ILE A 134 -27.59 59.36 -112.37
N ASP A 135 -26.66 60.18 -112.84
CA ASP A 135 -26.88 61.12 -113.93
C ASP A 135 -27.35 60.43 -115.22
N TYR A 136 -26.72 59.31 -115.58
CA TYR A 136 -27.15 58.50 -116.72
C TYR A 136 -28.58 57.98 -116.55
N MET A 137 -28.94 57.50 -115.35
CA MET A 137 -30.27 56.99 -115.05
C MET A 137 -31.33 58.08 -115.04
N MET A 138 -31.03 59.27 -114.52
CA MET A 138 -31.92 60.43 -114.57
C MET A 138 -32.17 60.88 -116.01
N ARG A 139 -31.12 61.03 -116.83
CA ARG A 139 -31.26 61.36 -118.27
C ARG A 139 -32.06 60.29 -119.01
N LYS A 140 -31.90 59.01 -118.66
CA LYS A 140 -32.68 57.91 -119.25
C LYS A 140 -34.15 57.96 -118.84
N MET A 141 -34.47 58.37 -117.61
CA MET A 141 -35.85 58.60 -117.18
C MET A 141 -36.50 59.76 -117.93
N GLU A 142 -35.78 60.86 -118.13
CA GLU A 142 -36.26 62.04 -118.85
C GLU A 142 -36.48 61.77 -120.35
N SER A 143 -35.62 60.95 -120.96
CA SER A 143 -35.64 60.67 -122.40
C SER A 143 -36.45 59.44 -122.82
N SER A 144 -36.69 58.47 -121.92
CA SER A 144 -37.42 57.25 -122.26
C SER A 144 -38.90 57.37 -121.93
N GLY A 145 -39.78 57.35 -122.94
CA GLY A 145 -41.24 57.32 -122.80
C GLY A 145 -41.82 56.00 -122.29
N GLY A 146 -41.05 55.21 -121.54
CA GLY A 146 -41.52 53.98 -120.93
C GLY A 146 -42.38 54.33 -119.72
N GLY A 147 -43.70 54.14 -119.81
CA GLY A 147 -44.66 54.60 -118.80
C GLY A 147 -44.43 54.13 -117.35
N LEU A 148 -45.39 54.42 -116.47
CA LEU A 148 -45.30 54.35 -115.00
C LEU A 148 -44.51 53.16 -114.39
N GLY A 149 -44.63 51.95 -114.96
CA GLY A 149 -43.92 50.76 -114.48
C GLY A 149 -42.40 50.74 -114.76
N ALA A 150 -41.92 51.42 -115.80
CA ALA A 150 -40.49 51.61 -116.04
C ALA A 150 -39.92 52.71 -115.16
N GLU A 151 -40.67 53.79 -114.96
CA GLU A 151 -40.33 54.88 -114.04
C GLU A 151 -40.13 54.37 -112.60
N ARG A 152 -41.07 53.56 -112.08
CA ARG A 152 -40.96 52.95 -110.75
C ARG A 152 -39.70 52.08 -110.59
N ARG A 153 -39.32 51.32 -111.64
CA ARG A 153 -38.09 50.49 -111.63
C ARG A 153 -36.83 51.34 -111.67
N ASN A 154 -36.84 52.46 -112.40
CA ASN A 154 -35.71 53.38 -112.45
C ASN A 154 -35.55 54.14 -111.13
N GLN A 155 -36.65 54.57 -110.50
CA GLN A 155 -36.63 55.14 -109.15
C GLN A 155 -36.05 54.18 -108.10
N GLN A 156 -36.44 52.89 -108.14
CA GLN A 156 -35.83 51.87 -107.28
C GLN A 156 -34.32 51.68 -107.53
N ARG A 157 -33.86 51.84 -108.78
CA ARG A 157 -32.43 51.77 -109.11
C ARG A 157 -31.67 53.01 -108.65
N LEU A 158 -32.27 54.19 -108.76
CA LEU A 158 -31.70 55.43 -108.23
C LEU A 158 -31.53 55.35 -106.72
N HIS A 159 -32.56 54.91 -105.99
CA HIS A 159 -32.46 54.69 -104.53
C HIS A 159 -31.33 53.71 -104.18
N LYS A 160 -31.18 52.62 -104.94
CA LYS A 160 -30.06 51.68 -104.74
C LYS A 160 -28.67 52.30 -105.01
N LEU A 161 -28.57 53.23 -105.97
CA LEU A 161 -27.32 53.95 -106.25
C LEU A 161 -27.01 54.97 -105.14
N GLU A 162 -28.03 55.65 -104.62
CA GLU A 162 -27.90 56.54 -103.45
C GLU A 162 -27.49 55.74 -102.20
N ASP A 163 -28.10 54.59 -101.95
CA ASP A 163 -27.69 53.67 -100.88
C ASP A 163 -26.23 53.25 -101.08
N ALA A 164 -25.85 52.80 -102.28
CA ALA A 164 -24.49 52.39 -102.61
C ALA A 164 -23.44 53.49 -102.34
N LYS A 165 -23.80 54.77 -102.57
CA LYS A 165 -22.95 55.93 -102.21
C LYS A 165 -22.70 56.00 -100.71
N THR A 166 -23.76 55.81 -99.89
CA THR A 166 -23.62 55.79 -98.44
C THR A 166 -22.81 54.58 -97.95
N HIS A 167 -22.98 53.41 -98.55
CA HIS A 167 -22.21 52.21 -98.24
C HIS A 167 -20.73 52.37 -98.62
N LEU A 168 -20.42 53.00 -99.75
CA LEU A 168 -19.05 53.24 -100.20
C LEU A 168 -18.29 54.17 -99.25
N GLN A 169 -18.96 55.19 -98.70
CA GLN A 169 -18.39 56.04 -97.64
C GLN A 169 -18.09 55.27 -96.34
N ARG A 170 -18.81 54.17 -96.06
CA ARG A 170 -18.57 53.32 -94.89
C ARG A 170 -17.42 52.32 -95.08
N LEU A 171 -16.96 52.06 -96.30
CA LEU A 171 -15.88 51.09 -96.56
C LEU A 171 -14.51 51.56 -96.05
N GLN A 172 -14.18 52.84 -96.24
CA GLN A 172 -12.90 53.40 -95.82
C GLN A 172 -12.65 53.24 -94.30
N PRO A 173 -13.55 53.67 -93.40
CA PRO A 173 -13.32 53.53 -91.96
C PRO A 173 -13.22 52.07 -91.50
N LEU A 174 -13.96 51.14 -92.12
CA LEU A 174 -13.84 49.70 -91.82
C LEU A 174 -12.47 49.15 -92.24
N THR A 175 -11.97 49.57 -93.40
CA THR A 175 -10.64 49.17 -93.89
C THR A 175 -9.53 49.71 -93.01
N GLU A 176 -9.63 50.97 -92.58
CA GLU A 176 -8.69 51.59 -91.63
C GLU A 176 -8.74 50.90 -90.26
N ALA A 177 -9.93 50.55 -89.76
CA ALA A 177 -10.08 49.80 -88.52
C ALA A 177 -9.42 48.42 -88.57
N ILE A 178 -9.54 47.69 -89.69
CA ILE A 178 -8.84 46.41 -89.89
C ILE A 178 -7.32 46.62 -89.85
N LYS A 179 -6.79 47.64 -90.55
CA LYS A 179 -5.35 47.95 -90.54
C LYS A 179 -4.83 48.25 -89.14
N GLN A 180 -5.53 49.11 -88.40
CA GLN A 180 -5.18 49.43 -87.01
C GLN A 180 -5.19 48.18 -86.12
N MET A 181 -6.19 47.30 -86.26
CA MET A 181 -6.22 46.04 -85.50
C MET A 181 -5.11 45.08 -85.90
N THR A 182 -4.70 45.03 -87.19
CA THR A 182 -3.56 44.22 -87.61
C THR A 182 -2.25 44.74 -87.03
N GLU A 183 -2.04 46.05 -86.99
CA GLU A 183 -0.85 46.66 -86.37
C GLU A 183 -0.80 46.38 -84.86
N GLN A 184 -1.94 46.53 -84.17
CA GLN A 184 -2.06 46.18 -82.75
C GLN A 184 -1.79 44.69 -82.51
N GLU A 185 -2.30 43.80 -83.36
CA GLU A 185 -2.03 42.36 -83.24
C GLU A 185 -0.53 42.06 -83.37
N VAL A 186 0.18 42.70 -84.31
CA VAL A 186 1.63 42.52 -84.47
C VAL A 186 2.39 42.92 -83.22
N ILE A 187 2.03 44.06 -82.60
CA ILE A 187 2.64 44.51 -81.35
C ILE A 187 2.40 43.49 -80.23
N LEU A 188 1.16 43.04 -80.04
CA LEU A 188 0.85 42.06 -79.01
C LEU A 188 1.54 40.71 -79.24
N GLN A 189 1.70 40.30 -80.51
CA GLN A 189 2.47 39.10 -80.87
C GLN A 189 3.95 39.26 -80.52
N GLN A 190 4.57 40.42 -80.76
CA GLN A 190 5.97 40.64 -80.38
C GLN A 190 6.15 40.53 -78.86
N GLU A 191 5.25 41.14 -78.08
CA GLU A 191 5.26 41.03 -76.62
C GLU A 191 5.06 39.58 -76.15
N TYR A 192 4.16 38.83 -76.82
CA TYR A 192 3.96 37.41 -76.55
C TYR A 192 5.23 36.57 -76.73
N HIS A 193 5.94 36.79 -77.83
CA HIS A 193 7.20 36.08 -78.12
C HIS A 193 8.27 36.43 -77.07
N ALA A 194 8.38 37.70 -76.68
CA ALA A 194 9.30 38.13 -75.62
C ALA A 194 8.99 37.43 -74.27
N ILE A 195 7.72 37.27 -73.90
CA ILE A 195 7.33 36.51 -72.69
C ILE A 195 7.72 35.03 -72.82
N CYS A 196 7.54 34.43 -74.00
CA CYS A 196 7.92 33.03 -74.24
C CYS A 196 9.43 32.81 -74.11
N GLU A 197 10.24 33.74 -74.62
CA GLU A 197 11.70 33.72 -74.46
C GLU A 197 12.10 33.81 -72.98
N GLN A 198 11.48 34.74 -72.22
CA GLN A 198 11.71 34.87 -70.78
C GLN A 198 11.36 33.58 -70.02
N ILE A 199 10.24 32.93 -70.33
CA ILE A 199 9.89 31.62 -69.76
C ILE A 199 10.96 30.56 -70.13
N GLY A 200 11.46 30.59 -71.37
CA GLY A 200 12.53 29.71 -71.83
C GLY A 200 13.82 29.87 -71.02
N ILE A 201 14.23 31.11 -70.76
CA ILE A 201 15.41 31.44 -69.93
C ILE A 201 15.21 30.92 -68.50
N LEU A 202 14.07 31.24 -67.87
CA LEU A 202 13.76 30.79 -66.49
C LEU A 202 13.69 29.26 -66.37
N ASN A 203 13.26 28.55 -67.41
CA ASN A 203 13.26 27.08 -67.41
C ASN A 203 14.69 26.51 -67.42
N LYS A 204 15.61 27.12 -68.16
CA LYS A 204 17.02 26.73 -68.17
C LYS A 204 17.67 27.02 -66.82
N GLU A 205 17.48 28.22 -66.28
CA GLU A 205 17.97 28.61 -64.95
C GLU A 205 17.46 27.65 -63.86
N TYR A 206 16.18 27.28 -63.90
CA TYR A 206 15.62 26.32 -62.97
C TYR A 206 16.28 24.94 -63.07
N GLU A 207 16.46 24.42 -64.29
CA GLU A 207 17.08 23.11 -64.50
C GLU A 207 18.55 23.11 -64.09
N GLU A 208 19.29 24.18 -64.39
CA GLU A 208 20.68 24.36 -63.95
C GLU A 208 20.81 24.36 -62.43
N LYS A 209 19.96 25.13 -61.73
CA LYS A 209 19.91 25.15 -60.25
C LYS A 209 19.49 23.80 -59.67
N LEU A 210 18.56 23.11 -60.32
CA LEU A 210 18.13 21.78 -59.92
C LEU A 210 19.26 20.74 -60.08
N GLN A 211 20.06 20.84 -61.15
CA GLN A 211 21.22 19.99 -61.37
C GLN A 211 22.32 20.25 -60.34
N GLN A 212 22.62 21.52 -60.03
CA GLN A 212 23.56 21.90 -58.96
C GLN A 212 23.12 21.31 -57.61
N LYS A 213 21.84 21.44 -57.26
CA LYS A 213 21.28 20.83 -56.05
C LYS A 213 21.44 19.30 -56.05
N ARG A 214 21.15 18.62 -57.17
CA ARG A 214 21.31 17.16 -57.28
C ARG A 214 22.76 16.72 -57.12
N ALA A 215 23.71 17.49 -57.67
CA ALA A 215 25.14 17.21 -57.53
C ALA A 215 25.58 17.31 -56.07
N MET A 216 25.20 18.39 -55.38
CA MET A 216 25.50 18.56 -53.95
C MET A 216 24.82 17.48 -53.09
N ASP A 217 23.55 17.15 -53.35
CA ASP A 217 22.84 16.10 -52.63
C ASP A 217 23.55 14.73 -52.80
N LYS A 218 24.12 14.45 -53.98
CA LYS A 218 24.89 13.23 -54.26
C LYS A 218 26.24 13.20 -53.57
N GLU A 219 27.00 14.31 -53.62
CA GLU A 219 28.27 14.42 -52.89
C GLU A 219 28.06 14.09 -51.42
N ALA A 220 27.03 14.67 -50.85
CA ALA A 220 26.86 14.57 -49.43
C ALA A 220 25.98 13.35 -49.00
N GLN A 221 25.56 12.50 -49.94
CA GLN A 221 25.22 11.10 -49.64
C GLN A 221 26.46 10.28 -49.27
N SER A 222 27.63 10.59 -49.85
CA SER A 222 28.88 9.87 -49.54
C SER A 222 29.35 10.13 -48.11
N ASP A 223 29.19 11.37 -47.60
CA ASP A 223 29.45 11.73 -46.21
C ASP A 223 28.41 11.20 -45.21
N GLY A 224 27.25 10.75 -45.72
CA GLY A 224 26.14 10.25 -44.93
C GLY A 224 26.42 8.91 -44.20
N ALA A 225 27.47 8.19 -44.58
CA ALA A 225 27.86 6.92 -43.95
C ALA A 225 28.21 7.10 -42.47
N ASN A 226 28.97 8.15 -42.13
CA ASN A 226 29.36 8.47 -40.75
C ASN A 226 28.14 8.80 -39.87
N ARG A 227 27.17 9.53 -40.44
CA ARG A 227 25.92 9.88 -39.75
C ARG A 227 25.02 8.67 -39.53
N ALA A 228 24.96 7.76 -40.50
CA ALA A 228 24.21 6.51 -40.37
C ALA A 228 24.76 5.65 -39.22
N ASP A 229 26.08 5.62 -39.04
CA ASP A 229 26.72 4.88 -37.95
C ASP A 229 26.45 5.51 -36.58
N VAL A 230 26.43 6.84 -36.45
CA VAL A 230 26.00 7.52 -35.22
C VAL A 230 24.54 7.21 -34.88
N TYR A 231 23.64 7.16 -35.88
CA TYR A 231 22.25 6.76 -35.64
C TYR A 231 22.11 5.29 -35.25
N ARG A 232 22.92 4.38 -35.81
CA ARG A 232 22.98 2.98 -35.37
C ARG A 232 23.43 2.89 -33.91
N GLN A 233 24.44 3.65 -33.51
CA GLN A 233 24.90 3.71 -32.11
C GLN A 233 23.80 4.25 -31.19
N CYS A 234 23.12 5.34 -31.56
CA CYS A 234 21.96 5.86 -30.83
C CYS A 234 20.87 4.79 -30.65
N ASN A 235 20.57 4.01 -31.70
CA ASN A 235 19.56 2.95 -31.62
C ASN A 235 19.98 1.82 -30.68
N LYS A 236 21.26 1.41 -30.68
CA LYS A 236 21.80 0.43 -29.72
C LYS A 236 21.70 0.93 -28.27
N LEU A 237 21.98 2.20 -28.02
CA LEU A 237 21.82 2.78 -26.68
C LEU A 237 20.33 2.83 -26.27
N ARG A 238 19.41 3.11 -27.20
CA ARG A 238 17.96 3.09 -26.92
C ARG A 238 17.47 1.68 -26.56
N THR A 239 17.96 0.64 -27.24
CA THR A 239 17.60 -0.74 -26.87
C THR A 239 18.09 -1.08 -25.46
N GLN A 240 19.31 -0.68 -25.09
CA GLN A 240 19.83 -0.85 -23.72
C GLN A 240 19.02 -0.07 -22.68
N VAL A 241 18.57 1.15 -23.00
CA VAL A 241 17.67 1.91 -22.12
C VAL A 241 16.36 1.15 -21.91
N SER A 242 15.78 0.57 -22.96
CA SER A 242 14.57 -0.26 -22.85
C SER A 242 14.78 -1.50 -21.99
N GLU A 243 15.91 -2.19 -22.15
CA GLU A 243 16.29 -3.33 -21.31
C GLU A 243 16.39 -2.94 -19.82
N ILE A 244 17.02 -1.80 -19.52
CA ILE A 244 17.10 -1.28 -18.15
C ILE A 244 15.71 -0.95 -17.59
N MET A 245 14.83 -0.35 -18.40
CA MET A 245 13.45 -0.07 -17.96
C MET A 245 12.70 -1.37 -17.63
N HIS A 246 12.82 -2.40 -18.47
CA HIS A 246 12.24 -3.71 -18.18
C HIS A 246 12.82 -4.34 -16.90
N ALA A 247 14.12 -4.19 -16.65
CA ALA A 247 14.75 -4.66 -15.42
C ALA A 247 14.23 -3.90 -14.17
N MET A 248 14.05 -2.57 -14.27
CA MET A 248 13.47 -1.77 -13.20
C MET A 248 12.02 -2.19 -12.89
N ASP A 249 11.21 -2.41 -13.91
CA ASP A 249 9.81 -2.82 -13.73
C ASP A 249 9.73 -4.26 -13.17
N SER A 250 10.59 -5.17 -13.62
CA SER A 250 10.69 -6.52 -13.07
C SER A 250 11.03 -6.49 -11.57
N LEU A 251 12.01 -5.68 -11.16
CA LEU A 251 12.37 -5.52 -9.75
C LEU A 251 11.24 -4.91 -8.90
N ARG A 252 10.44 -3.99 -9.47
CA ARG A 252 9.26 -3.44 -8.78
C ARG A 252 8.19 -4.51 -8.59
N VAL A 253 7.91 -5.29 -9.63
CA VAL A 253 6.95 -6.39 -9.58
C VAL A 253 7.40 -7.46 -8.57
N GLU A 254 8.69 -7.81 -8.55
CA GLU A 254 9.25 -8.73 -7.54
C GLU A 254 9.07 -8.19 -6.12
N ARG A 255 9.41 -6.92 -5.88
CA ARG A 255 9.20 -6.27 -4.59
C ARG A 255 7.74 -6.34 -4.15
N ASP A 256 6.82 -6.01 -5.05
CA ASP A 256 5.39 -5.96 -4.74
C ASP A 256 4.81 -7.36 -4.47
N LYS A 257 5.25 -8.39 -5.21
CA LYS A 257 4.92 -9.79 -4.93
C LYS A 257 5.38 -10.22 -3.54
N VAL A 258 6.67 -10.00 -3.23
CA VAL A 258 7.25 -10.35 -1.93
C VAL A 258 6.58 -9.58 -0.79
N SER A 259 6.23 -8.31 -1.01
CA SER A 259 5.46 -7.51 -0.04
C SER A 259 4.06 -8.07 0.17
N SER A 260 3.36 -8.42 -0.90
CA SER A 260 2.00 -8.96 -0.83
C SER A 260 1.95 -10.31 -0.11
N GLU A 261 2.88 -11.22 -0.43
CA GLU A 261 3.00 -12.52 0.24
C GLU A 261 3.30 -12.36 1.73
N TRP A 262 4.24 -11.46 2.08
CA TRP A 262 4.57 -11.17 3.47
C TRP A 262 3.39 -10.55 4.23
N ASP A 263 2.69 -9.60 3.62
CA ASP A 263 1.55 -8.93 4.24
C ASP A 263 0.35 -9.87 4.41
N ALA A 264 0.12 -10.77 3.44
CA ALA A 264 -0.90 -11.81 3.54
C ALA A 264 -0.59 -12.76 4.71
N TRP A 265 0.65 -13.28 4.76
CA TRP A 265 1.08 -14.12 5.87
C TRP A 265 0.96 -13.39 7.21
N ASN A 266 1.41 -12.13 7.31
CA ASN A 266 1.38 -11.35 8.53
C ASN A 266 -0.06 -11.10 9.01
N LYS A 267 -1.02 -10.88 8.10
CA LYS A 267 -2.45 -10.77 8.42
C LYS A 267 -3.01 -12.10 8.95
N GLU A 268 -2.67 -13.22 8.33
CA GLU A 268 -3.11 -14.55 8.78
C GLU A 268 -2.53 -14.92 10.14
N ALA A 269 -1.22 -14.71 10.33
CA ALA A 269 -0.53 -14.95 11.59
C ALA A 269 -1.12 -14.11 12.72
N ARG A 270 -1.42 -12.83 12.45
CA ARG A 270 -2.11 -11.95 13.40
C ARG A 270 -3.48 -12.50 13.79
N LYS A 271 -4.30 -12.92 12.82
CA LYS A 271 -5.62 -13.50 13.09
C LYS A 271 -5.52 -14.78 13.93
N LYS A 272 -4.61 -15.70 13.58
CA LYS A 272 -4.39 -16.96 14.31
C LYS A 272 -3.96 -16.70 15.77
N TYR A 273 -3.05 -15.75 15.98
CA TYR A 273 -2.59 -15.37 17.31
C TYR A 273 -3.72 -14.83 18.19
N PHE A 274 -4.55 -13.93 17.67
CA PHE A 274 -5.68 -13.39 18.43
C PHE A 274 -6.77 -14.45 18.69
N ALA A 275 -7.02 -15.35 17.74
CA ALA A 275 -7.93 -16.48 17.96
C ALA A 275 -7.43 -17.42 19.07
N GLN A 276 -6.13 -17.72 19.12
CA GLN A 276 -5.54 -18.51 20.21
C GLN A 276 -5.67 -17.80 21.57
N LEU A 277 -5.45 -16.49 21.63
CA LEU A 277 -5.65 -15.71 22.86
C LEU A 277 -7.10 -15.73 23.32
N GLU A 278 -8.06 -15.68 22.39
CA GLU A 278 -9.48 -15.75 22.69
C GLU A 278 -9.87 -17.13 23.23
N GLN A 279 -9.39 -18.21 22.61
CA GLN A 279 -9.56 -19.58 23.11
C GLN A 279 -8.97 -19.76 24.51
N GLN A 280 -7.77 -19.23 24.78
CA GLN A 280 -7.17 -19.27 26.12
C GLN A 280 -7.97 -18.45 27.15
N ARG A 281 -8.60 -17.35 26.75
CA ARG A 281 -9.50 -16.58 27.63
C ARG A 281 -10.76 -17.38 27.93
N GLU A 282 -11.32 -18.06 26.94
CA GLU A 282 -12.53 -18.87 27.10
C GLU A 282 -12.26 -20.13 27.96
N GLN A 283 -11.12 -20.81 27.75
CA GLN A 283 -10.68 -21.92 28.59
C GLN A 283 -10.53 -21.50 30.06
N ARG A 284 -9.86 -20.37 30.32
CA ARG A 284 -9.74 -19.84 31.69
C ARG A 284 -11.10 -19.49 32.32
N ARG A 285 -12.06 -19.02 31.52
CA ARG A 285 -13.44 -18.79 32.01
C ARG A 285 -14.11 -20.11 32.40
N LYS A 286 -14.03 -21.13 31.55
CA LYS A 286 -14.57 -22.48 31.82
C LYS A 286 -13.95 -23.11 33.06
N GLU A 287 -12.62 -23.08 33.18
CA GLU A 287 -11.91 -23.60 34.37
C GLU A 287 -12.33 -22.87 35.65
N TYR A 288 -12.54 -21.55 35.59
CA TYR A 288 -13.00 -20.77 36.73
C TYR A 288 -14.45 -21.16 37.13
N GLU A 289 -15.34 -21.30 36.16
CA GLU A 289 -16.73 -21.75 36.37
C GLU A 289 -16.78 -23.17 36.93
N GLU A 290 -15.96 -24.10 36.42
CA GLU A 290 -15.83 -25.46 36.93
C GLU A 290 -15.34 -25.49 38.38
N ARG A 291 -14.32 -24.69 38.73
CA ARG A 291 -13.85 -24.58 40.14
C ARG A 291 -14.92 -24.02 41.05
N ARG A 292 -15.67 -23.01 40.60
CA ARG A 292 -16.77 -22.42 41.37
C ARG A 292 -17.88 -23.46 41.60
N ASN A 293 -18.24 -24.24 40.59
CA ASN A 293 -19.24 -25.28 40.69
C ASN A 293 -18.77 -26.43 41.58
N ALA A 294 -17.51 -26.85 41.49
CA ALA A 294 -16.92 -27.86 42.37
C ALA A 294 -16.98 -27.43 43.84
N HIS A 295 -16.57 -26.20 44.15
CA HIS A 295 -16.64 -25.66 45.52
C HIS A 295 -18.08 -25.62 46.06
N LYS A 296 -19.06 -25.25 45.21
CA LYS A 296 -20.48 -25.30 45.58
C LYS A 296 -20.92 -26.73 45.92
N ILE A 297 -20.53 -27.72 45.13
CA ILE A 297 -20.89 -29.13 45.36
C ILE A 297 -20.22 -29.66 46.63
N GLU A 298 -18.95 -29.33 46.87
CA GLU A 298 -18.22 -29.71 48.09
C GLU A 298 -18.85 -29.09 49.34
N ALA A 299 -19.23 -27.81 49.30
CA ALA A 299 -19.93 -27.16 50.40
C ALA A 299 -21.29 -27.82 50.69
N LYS A 300 -22.03 -28.23 49.65
CA LYS A 300 -23.28 -29.00 49.80
C LYS A 300 -23.02 -30.37 50.44
N ARG A 301 -21.95 -31.07 50.03
CA ARG A 301 -21.55 -32.36 50.63
C ARG A 301 -21.13 -32.23 52.10
N ALA A 302 -20.36 -31.21 52.46
CA ALA A 302 -19.92 -30.97 53.83
C ALA A 302 -21.10 -30.67 54.76
N ARG A 303 -22.04 -29.82 54.32
CA ARG A 303 -23.29 -29.56 55.05
C ARG A 303 -24.10 -30.85 55.24
N ALA A 304 -24.24 -31.67 54.20
CA ALA A 304 -24.93 -32.94 54.29
C ALA A 304 -24.26 -33.92 55.28
N SER A 305 -22.92 -34.01 55.29
CA SER A 305 -22.21 -34.89 56.24
C SER A 305 -22.37 -34.45 57.69
N GLN A 306 -22.43 -33.15 57.97
CA GLN A 306 -22.65 -32.64 59.33
C GLN A 306 -24.05 -32.99 59.85
N ARG A 307 -25.08 -32.94 58.99
CA ARG A 307 -26.44 -33.36 59.37
C ARG A 307 -26.53 -34.84 59.75
N GLN A 308 -25.68 -35.69 59.15
CA GLN A 308 -25.71 -37.14 59.38
C GLN A 308 -25.01 -37.58 60.68
N ASN A 309 -24.00 -36.83 61.15
CA ASN A 309 -23.24 -37.16 62.37
C ASN A 309 -23.22 -35.98 63.36
N PRO A 310 -24.25 -35.86 64.22
CA PRO A 310 -24.38 -34.75 65.17
C PRO A 310 -23.35 -34.77 66.31
N TYR A 311 -22.70 -35.91 66.60
CA TYR A 311 -21.73 -36.07 67.69
C TYR A 311 -20.31 -36.39 67.20
N SER A 312 -19.99 -36.02 65.95
CA SER A 312 -18.67 -36.29 65.34
C SER A 312 -17.50 -35.75 66.18
N THR A 313 -17.66 -34.54 66.71
CA THR A 313 -16.66 -33.87 67.55
C THR A 313 -16.41 -34.56 68.89
N GLU A 314 -17.46 -35.15 69.49
CA GLU A 314 -17.42 -35.83 70.77
C GLU A 314 -16.79 -37.23 70.63
N ILE A 315 -17.04 -37.91 69.51
CA ILE A 315 -16.41 -39.20 69.16
C ILE A 315 -14.90 -39.01 68.96
N ASP A 316 -14.50 -37.97 68.22
CA ASP A 316 -13.08 -37.63 68.01
C ASP A 316 -12.38 -37.22 69.32
N ALA A 317 -13.08 -36.51 70.20
CA ALA A 317 -12.57 -36.20 71.52
C ALA A 317 -12.37 -37.48 72.37
N CYS A 318 -13.27 -38.48 72.28
CA CYS A 318 -13.14 -39.73 73.03
C CYS A 318 -11.92 -40.51 72.56
N SER A 319 -11.75 -40.65 71.23
CA SER A 319 -10.64 -41.39 70.63
C SER A 319 -9.28 -40.75 70.98
N THR A 320 -9.19 -39.43 70.91
CA THR A 320 -7.97 -38.68 71.24
C THR A 320 -7.62 -38.69 72.73
N LEU A 321 -8.60 -38.83 73.63
CA LEU A 321 -8.38 -39.03 75.07
C LEU A 321 -7.92 -40.44 75.39
N ILE A 322 -8.52 -41.47 74.77
CA ILE A 322 -8.12 -42.88 74.95
C ILE A 322 -6.65 -43.08 74.57
N LEU A 323 -6.25 -42.57 73.40
CA LEU A 323 -4.85 -42.63 72.93
C LEU A 323 -3.89 -41.95 73.90
N TYR A 324 -4.28 -40.78 74.41
CA TYR A 324 -3.47 -40.01 75.35
C TYR A 324 -3.25 -40.75 76.69
N LEU A 325 -4.30 -41.35 77.25
CA LEU A 325 -4.22 -42.12 78.51
C LEU A 325 -3.35 -43.38 78.35
N LYS A 326 -3.53 -44.13 77.25
CA LYS A 326 -2.69 -45.30 76.92
C LYS A 326 -1.20 -44.93 76.81
N GLN A 327 -0.89 -43.78 76.19
CA GLN A 327 0.48 -43.31 76.05
C GLN A 327 1.10 -42.88 77.40
N LYS A 328 0.32 -42.22 78.28
CA LYS A 328 0.78 -41.85 79.62
C LYS A 328 1.10 -43.06 80.49
N MET A 329 0.31 -44.13 80.40
CA MET A 329 0.59 -45.39 81.10
C MET A 329 1.91 -46.03 80.63
N MET A 330 2.15 -46.08 79.32
CA MET A 330 3.40 -46.63 78.76
C MET A 330 4.64 -45.87 79.23
N MET A 331 4.59 -44.53 79.22
CA MET A 331 5.70 -43.70 79.70
C MET A 331 5.96 -43.90 81.21
N ALA A 332 4.91 -44.05 82.01
CA ALA A 332 5.06 -44.30 83.45
C ALA A 332 5.73 -45.65 83.77
N ARG A 333 5.46 -46.69 82.96
CA ARG A 333 6.13 -48.01 83.09
C ARG A 333 7.61 -47.92 82.74
N GLN A 334 7.96 -47.25 81.64
CA GLN A 334 9.36 -47.04 81.23
C GLN A 334 10.16 -46.26 82.28
N ASP A 335 9.57 -45.21 82.87
CA ASP A 335 10.21 -44.44 83.94
C ASP A 335 10.47 -45.25 85.22
N ALA A 336 9.64 -46.26 85.52
CA ALA A 336 9.83 -47.14 86.66
C ALA A 336 10.99 -48.14 86.41
N GLU A 337 11.04 -48.73 85.21
CA GLU A 337 12.12 -49.64 84.79
C GLU A 337 13.49 -48.93 84.76
N ASP A 338 13.54 -47.69 84.27
CA ASP A 338 14.79 -46.92 84.23
C ASP A 338 15.27 -46.45 85.61
N ARG A 339 14.37 -46.28 86.60
CA ARG A 339 14.79 -46.08 88.00
C ARG A 339 15.44 -47.33 88.57
N GLN A 340 14.85 -48.51 88.32
CA GLN A 340 15.44 -49.78 88.76
C GLN A 340 16.82 -50.01 88.13
N ARG A 341 17.01 -49.66 86.85
CA ARG A 341 18.32 -49.74 86.19
C ARG A 341 19.36 -48.77 86.80
N ARG A 342 18.96 -47.56 87.22
CA ARG A 342 19.88 -46.61 87.86
C ARG A 342 20.27 -47.01 89.28
N GLU A 343 19.35 -47.59 90.05
CA GLU A 343 19.63 -48.12 91.38
C GLU A 343 20.59 -49.33 91.30
N ALA A 344 20.42 -50.20 90.30
CA ALA A 344 21.34 -51.32 90.05
C ALA A 344 22.75 -50.87 89.62
N ALA A 345 22.88 -49.78 88.86
CA ALA A 345 24.17 -49.24 88.42
C ALA A 345 24.94 -48.48 89.53
N ALA A 346 24.25 -47.99 90.58
CA ALA A 346 24.87 -47.29 91.71
C ALA A 346 25.62 -48.22 92.68
N HIS A 347 25.39 -49.52 92.62
CA HIS A 347 26.03 -50.54 93.48
C HIS A 347 27.22 -51.27 92.79
N PHE A 348 27.71 -50.78 91.66
CA PHE A 348 28.82 -51.39 90.91
C PHE A 348 30.19 -50.81 91.32
N ASP A 349 31.01 -51.59 92.03
CA ASP A 349 32.39 -51.24 92.46
C ASP A 349 33.45 -51.88 91.53
N PRO A 350 34.21 -51.09 90.75
CA PRO A 350 35.17 -51.60 89.76
C PRO A 350 36.47 -52.15 90.36
N SER A 351 36.69 -52.07 91.68
CA SER A 351 37.91 -52.59 92.33
C SER A 351 37.92 -54.11 92.55
N VAL A 352 36.77 -54.79 92.40
CA VAL A 352 36.60 -56.22 92.69
C VAL A 352 36.52 -57.10 91.43
N MET A 353 36.42 -56.50 90.22
CA MET A 353 36.27 -57.24 88.95
C MET A 353 37.29 -56.85 87.86
N ALA A 354 38.56 -56.56 88.21
CA ALA A 354 39.64 -56.37 87.25
C ALA A 354 40.68 -57.53 87.30
N PRO A 355 40.82 -58.35 86.24
CA PRO A 355 41.84 -59.41 86.17
C PRO A 355 43.28 -58.85 86.16
N ALA A 356 44.20 -59.56 86.81
CA ALA A 356 45.59 -59.14 87.02
C ALA A 356 46.34 -58.89 85.69
N GLY A 357 46.86 -57.67 85.52
CA GLY A 357 47.73 -57.30 84.40
C GLY A 357 47.31 -56.09 83.56
N CYS A 358 46.23 -55.38 83.91
CA CYS A 358 45.81 -54.18 83.17
C CYS A 358 46.21 -52.88 83.88
N VAL A 359 47.11 -52.11 83.26
CA VAL A 359 47.47 -50.74 83.67
C VAL A 359 46.47 -49.77 83.03
N LEU A 360 45.70 -49.06 83.86
CA LEU A 360 44.82 -47.97 83.46
C LEU A 360 45.65 -46.79 82.91
N LEU A 361 45.69 -46.65 81.59
CA LEU A 361 46.23 -45.46 80.93
C LEU A 361 45.20 -44.33 80.98
N ASN A 362 45.57 -43.25 81.65
CA ASN A 362 44.77 -42.04 81.83
C ASN A 362 44.69 -41.25 80.52
N ALA A 363 43.61 -41.41 79.76
CA ALA A 363 43.37 -40.74 78.47
C ALA A 363 42.85 -39.30 78.63
N GLY A 364 43.60 -38.45 79.34
CA GLY A 364 43.42 -37.00 79.27
C GLY A 364 44.22 -36.42 78.11
N LYS A 365 43.66 -36.38 76.89
CA LYS A 365 44.05 -35.51 75.73
C LYS A 365 43.44 -36.03 74.41
N TRP A 366 42.12 -35.99 74.26
CA TRP A 366 41.44 -36.18 72.96
C TRP A 366 40.39 -35.08 72.78
N ALA A 367 40.87 -33.86 72.53
CA ALA A 367 40.02 -32.76 72.08
C ALA A 367 40.82 -31.85 71.15
N ASN A 368 41.07 -32.33 69.93
CA ASN A 368 41.42 -31.49 68.79
C ASN A 368 40.98 -32.23 67.52
N ASN A 369 39.90 -31.73 66.91
CA ASN A 369 39.59 -31.73 65.47
C ASN A 369 38.07 -31.75 65.25
N VAL A 370 37.46 -30.57 65.18
CA VAL A 370 36.20 -30.38 64.44
C VAL A 370 36.39 -29.18 63.50
N PRO A 371 36.31 -29.36 62.16
CA PRO A 371 36.42 -28.26 61.22
C PRO A 371 35.17 -27.36 61.29
N ARG A 372 35.38 -26.05 61.33
CA ARG A 372 34.33 -25.02 61.24
C ARG A 372 33.66 -25.06 59.85
N SER A 373 32.43 -25.56 59.76
CA SER A 373 31.57 -25.33 58.60
C SER A 373 30.88 -23.96 58.72
N LYS A 374 31.16 -23.06 57.78
CA LYS A 374 30.46 -21.78 57.60
C LYS A 374 29.16 -22.00 56.83
N THR A 375 28.02 -21.99 57.51
CA THR A 375 26.74 -21.55 56.93
C THR A 375 25.91 -20.93 58.05
N ALA A 376 26.10 -19.62 58.22
CA ALA A 376 25.25 -18.80 59.05
C ALA A 376 23.92 -18.57 58.31
N SER A 377 22.83 -19.13 58.83
CA SER A 377 21.48 -18.61 58.58
C SER A 377 20.66 -18.68 59.87
N LYS A 378 20.46 -17.49 60.44
CA LYS A 378 19.39 -17.05 61.36
C LYS A 378 18.77 -18.10 62.29
N GLN A 379 19.35 -18.23 63.48
CA GLN A 379 18.62 -18.65 64.67
C GLN A 379 17.80 -17.46 65.23
N GLN A 380 16.49 -17.67 65.33
CA GLN A 380 15.58 -16.87 66.14
C GLN A 380 15.92 -17.08 67.62
N LYS A 381 16.17 -15.96 68.31
CA LYS A 381 16.30 -15.88 69.76
C LYS A 381 14.98 -16.26 70.42
N GLN A 382 14.97 -17.32 71.23
CA GLN A 382 14.02 -17.43 72.35
C GLN A 382 14.77 -17.09 73.66
N PRO A 383 14.21 -16.21 74.50
CA PRO A 383 14.82 -15.84 75.77
C PRO A 383 14.67 -16.95 76.81
N GLN A 384 15.79 -17.26 77.46
CA GLN A 384 15.88 -18.09 78.65
C GLN A 384 15.08 -17.45 79.81
N LYS A 385 14.11 -18.17 80.37
CA LYS A 385 13.57 -17.87 81.69
C LYS A 385 14.50 -18.46 82.77
N PRO A 386 14.73 -17.74 83.88
CA PRO A 386 15.70 -18.10 84.89
C PRO A 386 15.28 -19.34 85.69
N LYS A 387 16.30 -20.15 86.03
CA LYS A 387 16.25 -21.24 87.01
C LYS A 387 15.65 -20.72 88.32
N LYS A 388 14.51 -21.29 88.74
CA LYS A 388 14.07 -21.24 90.13
C LYS A 388 14.69 -22.41 90.89
N GLU A 389 15.04 -22.11 92.13
CA GLU A 389 15.80 -22.90 93.08
C GLU A 389 15.17 -24.28 93.36
N ALA A 390 16.05 -25.25 93.53
CA ALA A 390 15.72 -26.53 94.11
C ALA A 390 15.50 -26.37 95.63
N PRO A 391 14.38 -26.85 96.21
CA PRO A 391 14.34 -27.16 97.63
C PRO A 391 14.87 -28.59 97.83
N ALA A 392 15.76 -28.73 98.81
CA ALA A 392 16.22 -30.01 99.36
C ALA A 392 15.07 -30.70 100.17
N PRO A 393 15.18 -31.99 100.50
CA PRO A 393 14.10 -32.97 100.43
C PRO A 393 13.13 -32.94 101.62
N SER A 394 11.86 -33.23 101.37
CA SER A 394 10.91 -33.67 102.39
C SER A 394 10.41 -35.09 102.08
N ASN A 395 10.32 -35.89 103.14
CA ASN A 395 10.01 -37.32 103.10
C ASN A 395 8.59 -37.62 102.62
N GLY A 396 8.47 -38.65 101.77
CA GLY A 396 7.33 -39.56 101.55
C GLY A 396 5.91 -38.98 101.42
N ASN A 397 5.39 -38.90 100.19
CA ASN A 397 3.97 -39.12 99.84
C ASN A 397 3.79 -39.29 98.29
N ALA A 398 2.77 -40.05 97.89
CA ALA A 398 2.53 -40.52 96.51
C ALA A 398 2.43 -39.41 95.44
N ARG A 399 2.96 -39.66 94.23
CA ARG A 399 2.95 -38.72 93.09
C ARG A 399 1.58 -38.67 92.39
N PHE A 400 0.95 -37.50 92.35
CA PHE A 400 -0.23 -37.19 91.53
C PHE A 400 0.14 -36.91 90.05
N LEU A 401 -0.73 -37.29 89.11
CA LEU A 401 -0.55 -37.05 87.66
C LEU A 401 -1.01 -35.64 87.25
N GLN A 402 -0.21 -34.94 86.43
CA GLN A 402 -0.62 -33.68 85.78
C GLN A 402 -0.97 -33.91 84.30
N HIS A 403 -2.10 -33.35 83.85
CA HIS A 403 -2.56 -33.35 82.46
C HIS A 403 -2.49 -31.93 81.84
N PRO A 404 -2.20 -31.80 80.53
CA PRO A 404 -2.17 -30.50 79.84
C PRO A 404 -3.58 -29.95 79.58
N GLU A 405 -3.71 -28.63 79.53
CA GLU A 405 -4.99 -27.89 79.43
C GLU A 405 -5.87 -28.32 78.25
N GLU A 406 -5.27 -28.61 77.08
CA GLU A 406 -6.00 -29.07 75.89
C GLU A 406 -6.71 -30.41 76.14
N LYS A 407 -6.10 -31.32 76.91
CA LYS A 407 -6.70 -32.61 77.26
C LYS A 407 -7.76 -32.45 78.34
N ILE A 408 -7.59 -31.50 79.26
CA ILE A 408 -8.62 -31.14 80.26
C ILE A 408 -9.89 -30.62 79.56
N ARG A 409 -9.76 -29.81 78.50
CA ARG A 409 -10.91 -29.35 77.70
C ARG A 409 -11.63 -30.49 76.98
N LEU A 410 -10.89 -31.47 76.47
CA LEU A 410 -11.51 -32.67 75.86
C LEU A 410 -12.23 -33.53 76.90
N PHE A 411 -11.66 -33.68 78.11
CA PHE A 411 -12.33 -34.36 79.22
C PHE A 411 -13.64 -33.65 79.62
N GLN A 412 -13.65 -32.31 79.63
CA GLN A 412 -14.86 -31.51 79.84
C GLN A 412 -15.88 -31.68 78.71
N LEU A 413 -15.44 -31.73 77.44
CA LEU A 413 -16.33 -31.89 76.29
C LEU A 413 -17.15 -33.20 76.36
N ILE A 414 -16.60 -34.24 76.97
CA ILE A 414 -17.24 -35.57 77.12
C ILE A 414 -17.83 -35.76 78.53
N ASN A 415 -17.79 -34.73 79.38
CA ASN A 415 -18.27 -34.75 80.77
C ASN A 415 -17.64 -35.88 81.63
N VAL A 416 -16.34 -36.11 81.50
CA VAL A 416 -15.57 -37.07 82.31
C VAL A 416 -14.50 -36.31 83.09
N GLU A 417 -14.41 -36.51 84.41
CA GLU A 417 -13.38 -35.86 85.23
C GLU A 417 -11.97 -36.35 84.85
N PRO A 418 -10.90 -35.54 84.88
CA PRO A 418 -9.53 -36.02 84.63
C PRO A 418 -9.05 -36.95 85.76
N GLU A 419 -8.12 -37.86 85.47
CA GLU A 419 -7.59 -38.79 86.48
C GLU A 419 -6.41 -38.22 87.26
N LEU A 420 -6.26 -38.69 88.50
CA LEU A 420 -5.24 -38.16 89.42
C LEU A 420 -4.20 -39.20 89.84
N THR A 421 -4.45 -40.49 89.61
CA THR A 421 -3.60 -41.61 90.02
C THR A 421 -3.38 -42.63 88.89
N LEU A 422 -2.18 -43.23 88.85
CA LEU A 422 -1.81 -44.20 87.80
C LEU A 422 -2.59 -45.53 87.86
N ALA A 423 -3.19 -45.84 89.02
CA ALA A 423 -3.84 -47.13 89.26
C ALA A 423 -5.26 -47.23 88.65
N THR A 424 -5.91 -46.10 88.32
CA THR A 424 -7.30 -46.09 87.83
C THR A 424 -7.42 -45.90 86.31
N ILE A 425 -6.28 -45.72 85.62
CA ILE A 425 -6.25 -45.32 84.20
C ILE A 425 -6.98 -46.30 83.28
N ASP A 426 -6.84 -47.60 83.54
CA ASP A 426 -7.49 -48.63 82.72
C ASP A 426 -9.03 -48.59 82.85
N ASP A 427 -9.56 -48.31 84.04
CA ASP A 427 -11.01 -48.19 84.27
C ASP A 427 -11.59 -46.98 83.54
N LYS A 428 -10.84 -45.88 83.48
CA LYS A 428 -11.24 -44.65 82.79
C LYS A 428 -11.21 -44.79 81.27
N ILE A 429 -10.21 -45.49 80.74
CA ILE A 429 -10.14 -45.84 79.32
C ILE A 429 -11.40 -46.63 78.93
N HIS A 430 -11.79 -47.63 79.71
CA HIS A 430 -13.01 -48.39 79.46
C HIS A 430 -14.29 -47.55 79.58
N HIS A 431 -14.34 -46.60 80.50
CA HIS A 431 -15.46 -45.67 80.62
C HIS A 431 -15.59 -44.75 79.39
N ILE A 432 -14.48 -44.20 78.90
CA ILE A 432 -14.46 -43.36 77.68
C ILE A 432 -14.78 -44.18 76.44
N GLU A 433 -14.29 -45.43 76.35
CA GLU A 433 -14.63 -46.37 75.26
C GLU A 433 -16.14 -46.69 75.24
N ALA A 434 -16.79 -46.79 76.40
CA ALA A 434 -18.23 -47.00 76.50
C ALA A 434 -19.03 -45.75 76.09
N LEU A 435 -18.55 -44.54 76.41
CA LEU A 435 -19.18 -43.28 75.97
C LEU A 435 -19.02 -43.07 74.46
N MET A 436 -17.86 -43.39 73.91
CA MET A 436 -17.60 -43.34 72.46
C MET A 436 -18.62 -44.19 71.69
N LYS A 437 -18.86 -45.43 72.13
CA LYS A 437 -19.87 -46.33 71.54
C LYS A 437 -21.30 -45.78 71.64
N LYS A 438 -21.63 -45.03 72.70
CA LYS A 438 -22.94 -44.38 72.84
C LYS A 438 -23.13 -43.24 71.85
N TYR A 439 -22.09 -42.43 71.62
CA TYR A 439 -22.13 -41.38 70.61
C TYR A 439 -22.17 -41.96 69.19
N GLU A 440 -21.40 -43.02 68.92
CA GLU A 440 -21.43 -43.73 67.63
C GLU A 440 -22.80 -44.34 67.31
N ALA A 441 -23.56 -44.78 68.31
CA ALA A 441 -24.91 -45.31 68.11
C ALA A 441 -25.93 -44.26 67.61
N HIS A 442 -25.64 -42.97 67.74
CA HIS A 442 -26.51 -41.88 67.27
C HIS A 442 -26.23 -41.46 65.81
N ILE A 443 -25.26 -42.09 65.14
CA ILE A 443 -24.97 -41.86 63.73
C ILE A 443 -26.12 -42.42 62.89
N GLN A 444 -26.82 -41.55 62.15
CA GLN A 444 -27.89 -42.00 61.25
C GLN A 444 -27.29 -42.69 60.03
N THR A 445 -27.37 -44.03 59.98
CA THR A 445 -26.90 -44.82 58.83
C THR A 445 -27.95 -44.86 57.72
N GLY A 446 -28.00 -43.80 56.91
CA GLY A 446 -28.82 -43.70 55.68
C GLY A 446 -28.03 -43.04 54.54
N GLU A 447 -28.46 -43.22 53.29
CA GLU A 447 -27.80 -42.66 52.11
C GLU A 447 -27.82 -41.12 52.15
N LEU A 448 -26.68 -40.49 51.83
CA LEU A 448 -26.48 -39.03 51.94
C LEU A 448 -27.36 -38.29 50.92
N VAL A 449 -28.58 -37.90 51.31
CA VAL A 449 -29.47 -37.13 50.45
C VAL A 449 -28.94 -35.70 50.34
N LEU A 450 -28.31 -35.39 49.21
CA LEU A 450 -27.98 -34.02 48.83
C LEU A 450 -29.30 -33.31 48.50
N SER A 451 -29.84 -32.53 49.43
CA SER A 451 -31.05 -31.72 49.19
C SER A 451 -30.82 -30.86 47.94
N SER A 452 -31.68 -31.03 46.94
CA SER A 452 -31.58 -30.35 45.65
C SER A 452 -32.13 -28.91 45.65
N GLY A 453 -32.47 -28.36 46.82
CA GLY A 453 -32.92 -26.98 46.95
C GLY A 453 -31.75 -26.00 46.98
N ASP A 454 -31.71 -25.08 46.02
CA ASP A 454 -30.90 -23.86 46.09
C ASP A 454 -31.54 -22.78 47.00
N ASP A 455 -32.69 -23.10 47.62
CA ASP A 455 -33.54 -22.15 48.35
C ASP A 455 -33.15 -21.94 49.83
N GLU A 456 -32.25 -22.75 50.42
CA GLU A 456 -31.85 -22.55 51.83
C GLU A 456 -30.84 -21.40 52.03
N GLU A 457 -30.23 -20.87 50.96
CA GLU A 457 -29.40 -19.65 51.06
C GLU A 457 -30.26 -18.37 51.14
N GLU A 458 -31.50 -18.36 50.63
CA GLU A 458 -32.39 -17.20 50.73
C GLU A 458 -33.14 -17.07 52.06
N GLU A 459 -33.35 -18.17 52.81
CA GLU A 459 -34.02 -18.11 54.12
C GLU A 459 -33.11 -17.65 55.27
N MET A 460 -31.81 -17.96 55.21
CA MET A 460 -30.84 -17.54 56.23
C MET A 460 -30.55 -16.04 56.18
N ASP A 461 -30.63 -15.41 54.99
CA ASP A 461 -30.44 -13.97 54.84
C ASP A 461 -31.70 -13.17 55.29
N LYS A 462 -32.91 -13.72 55.12
CA LYS A 462 -34.17 -13.05 55.53
C LYS A 462 -34.39 -12.97 57.05
N ILE A 463 -33.80 -13.88 57.84
CA ILE A 463 -33.87 -13.82 59.32
C ILE A 463 -32.90 -12.73 59.86
N SER A 464 -31.87 -12.36 59.11
CA SER A 464 -30.92 -11.31 59.50
C SER A 464 -31.38 -9.89 59.17
N GLU A 465 -32.30 -9.70 58.22
CA GLU A 465 -32.79 -8.37 57.79
C GLU A 465 -34.02 -7.85 58.56
N THR A 466 -34.69 -8.68 59.37
CA THR A 466 -35.90 -8.27 60.12
C THR A 466 -35.62 -7.68 61.52
N SER A 467 -34.36 -7.64 61.97
CA SER A 467 -33.96 -7.04 63.26
C SER A 467 -33.42 -5.61 63.15
N SER A 468 -33.35 -5.01 61.96
CA SER A 468 -32.73 -3.69 61.80
C SER A 468 -33.42 -2.79 60.77
N LYS A 469 -34.74 -2.59 60.91
CA LYS A 469 -35.44 -1.45 60.29
C LYS A 469 -36.51 -0.88 61.23
N GLN A 470 -36.08 0.07 62.08
CA GLN A 470 -36.93 1.17 62.52
C GLN A 470 -36.16 2.46 62.20
N ALA A 471 -36.60 3.15 61.15
CA ALA A 471 -36.13 4.47 60.73
C ALA A 471 -36.75 5.58 61.61
N PRO A 472 -36.27 6.83 61.53
CA PRO A 472 -36.80 7.77 60.52
C PRO A 472 -35.68 8.59 59.84
N GLU A 473 -35.68 8.77 58.52
CA GLU A 473 -36.50 9.69 57.72
C GLU A 473 -36.20 11.18 57.97
N ALA A 474 -35.45 11.82 57.05
CA ALA A 474 -35.69 13.20 56.56
C ALA A 474 -34.78 13.58 55.38
N ALA A 475 -35.43 14.04 54.29
CA ALA A 475 -35.03 15.00 53.24
C ALA A 475 -33.90 14.62 52.24
N GLU A 476 -34.23 14.40 50.96
CA GLU A 476 -34.27 15.41 49.85
C GLU A 476 -32.85 15.89 49.48
N THR A 477 -32.31 15.75 48.27
CA THR A 477 -32.85 16.15 46.96
C THR A 477 -32.09 15.47 45.81
N THR A 478 -32.82 15.30 44.72
CA THR A 478 -32.41 15.10 43.31
C THR A 478 -31.32 16.06 42.83
N GLU A 479 -30.40 15.57 41.99
CA GLU A 479 -30.14 16.10 40.63
C GLU A 479 -29.11 15.22 39.88
N GLU A 480 -29.48 14.79 38.67
CA GLU A 480 -28.55 14.30 37.64
C GLU A 480 -27.62 15.45 37.18
N PRO A 481 -26.50 15.15 36.49
CA PRO A 481 -26.64 15.25 35.04
C PRO A 481 -25.87 14.19 34.24
N ALA A 482 -26.49 13.86 33.11
CA ALA A 482 -25.84 13.36 31.92
C ALA A 482 -24.62 14.20 31.53
N THR A 483 -23.57 13.56 31.01
CA THR A 483 -22.64 14.19 30.07
C THR A 483 -22.25 13.19 28.98
N GLU A 484 -22.56 13.64 27.76
CA GLU A 484 -22.05 13.34 26.40
C GLU A 484 -21.08 12.18 26.14
#